data_AF-A0A1K1MX35-F1
#
_entry.id   AF-A0A1K1MX35-F1
#
_cell.length_a   1.000
_cell.length_b   1.000
_cell.length_c   1.000
_cell.angle_alpha   90.00
_cell.angle_beta   90.00
_cell.angle_gamma   90.00
#
_symmetry.space_group_name_H-M   'P 1'
#
loop_
_entity.id
_entity.type
_entity.pdbx_description
1 polymer ?
#
loop_
_entity_poly.entity_id
_entity_poly.type
_entity_poly.pdbx_seq_one_letter_code
_entity_poly.pdbx_strand_id
1 'polypeptide(L)'
;MKPLFFLLLFSNLALAFYIRSSASTPAAVESGEPPVRPVCLEWGVFIEPDLGPVRAAISQQSLREAIVAKTVDEITVHWIHIPPLGSRARAKKKMGELDRLGVTGYTHIDDESIWTHAISMGYFHTAEEAQDAMAAYRQRGVRSAIIATRSIARTAFVAQAASEETIRRLTRLEQEFPDSKLQRIACRTP
;
A
#
# COMPACT_ATOMS: atom_id res chain seq x y z
N MET A 1 50.16 -42.68 80.83
CA MET A 1 49.80 -41.30 81.21
C MET A 1 48.41 -40.99 80.64
N LYS A 2 47.37 -41.17 81.46
CA LYS A 2 46.03 -40.56 81.32
C LYS A 2 46.15 -39.08 81.79
N PRO A 3 45.15 -38.18 81.64
CA PRO A 3 43.87 -38.21 80.90
C PRO A 3 43.70 -36.89 80.08
N LEU A 4 42.67 -36.62 79.27
CA LEU A 4 41.35 -36.14 79.68
C LEU A 4 40.47 -36.03 78.43
N PHE A 5 39.73 -37.11 78.22
CA PHE A 5 38.39 -37.10 77.70
C PHE A 5 37.52 -36.32 78.69
N PHE A 6 37.02 -35.12 78.37
CA PHE A 6 35.77 -34.51 78.89
C PHE A 6 35.72 -33.03 78.49
N LEU A 7 34.87 -32.68 77.52
CA LEU A 7 34.09 -31.42 77.48
C LEU A 7 33.17 -31.44 76.25
N LEU A 8 32.31 -32.47 76.20
CA LEU A 8 30.98 -32.37 75.61
C LEU A 8 30.11 -31.68 76.67
N LEU A 9 29.90 -30.36 76.57
CA LEU A 9 28.74 -29.69 77.16
C LEU A 9 28.61 -28.26 76.61
N PHE A 10 27.41 -27.93 76.10
CA PHE A 10 26.96 -26.63 75.59
C PHE A 10 27.56 -26.20 74.24
N SER A 11 26.93 -26.44 73.09
CA SER A 11 25.85 -25.54 72.64
C SER A 11 25.17 -26.12 71.39
N ASN A 12 24.29 -27.11 71.56
CA ASN A 12 23.31 -27.49 70.55
C ASN A 12 21.99 -26.75 70.85
N LEU A 13 21.93 -25.44 70.55
CA LEU A 13 20.67 -24.69 70.65
C LEU A 13 20.68 -23.38 69.84
N ALA A 14 21.07 -23.44 68.57
CA ALA A 14 20.92 -22.31 67.65
C ALA A 14 20.62 -22.71 66.20
N LEU A 15 20.09 -23.92 65.95
CA LEU A 15 19.79 -24.40 64.60
C LEU A 15 18.30 -24.73 64.38
N ALA A 16 17.39 -24.12 65.15
CA ALA A 16 15.94 -24.34 65.01
C ALA A 16 15.13 -23.07 64.65
N PHE A 17 15.76 -21.90 64.54
CA PHE A 17 15.05 -20.63 64.30
C PHE A 17 15.35 -19.94 62.96
N TYR A 18 16.25 -20.47 62.12
CA TYR A 18 16.52 -19.84 60.82
C TYR A 18 15.62 -20.34 59.67
N ILE A 19 14.82 -21.38 59.87
CA ILE A 19 13.87 -21.87 58.86
C ILE A 19 12.46 -21.39 59.19
N ARG A 20 12.26 -20.07 59.30
CA ARG A 20 10.92 -19.49 59.44
C ARG A 20 10.84 -18.07 58.91
N SER A 21 11.24 -17.83 57.66
CA SER A 21 10.61 -16.77 56.85
C SER A 21 11.07 -16.84 55.40
N SER A 22 10.36 -17.62 54.59
CA SER A 22 10.23 -17.39 53.15
C SER A 22 8.99 -18.13 52.68
N ALA A 23 7.82 -17.73 53.17
CA ALA A 23 6.59 -17.95 52.41
C ALA A 23 6.68 -17.05 51.18
N SER A 24 7.42 -17.48 50.17
CA SER A 24 7.29 -16.92 48.83
C SER A 24 5.91 -17.32 48.34
N THR A 25 4.99 -16.37 48.37
CA THR A 25 3.83 -16.34 47.49
C THR A 25 4.29 -16.83 46.11
N PRO A 26 3.66 -17.85 45.49
CA PRO A 26 3.92 -18.12 44.10
C PRO A 26 3.50 -16.87 43.34
N ALA A 27 4.49 -16.09 42.89
CA ALA A 27 4.28 -15.08 41.87
C ALA A 27 3.64 -15.82 40.70
N ALA A 28 2.38 -15.52 40.43
CA ALA A 28 1.77 -15.88 39.18
C ALA A 28 2.72 -15.37 38.10
N VAL A 29 3.33 -16.29 37.35
CA VAL A 29 4.02 -15.95 36.11
C VAL A 29 2.89 -15.53 35.19
N GLU A 30 2.59 -14.24 35.19
CA GLU A 30 1.88 -13.61 34.09
C GLU A 30 2.79 -13.81 32.88
N SER A 31 2.46 -14.81 32.06
CA SER A 31 3.05 -15.00 30.74
C SER A 31 2.70 -13.76 29.91
N GLY A 32 3.49 -12.71 30.08
CA GLY A 32 3.50 -11.58 29.18
C GLY A 32 4.06 -12.08 27.86
N GLU A 33 3.16 -12.38 26.92
CA GLU A 33 3.52 -12.53 25.52
C GLU A 33 4.31 -11.26 25.12
N PRO A 34 5.48 -11.40 24.45
CA PRO A 34 6.25 -10.25 24.01
C PRO A 34 5.36 -9.29 23.21
N PRO A 35 5.48 -7.97 23.36
CA PRO A 35 4.62 -7.04 22.64
C PRO A 35 4.79 -7.28 21.14
N VAL A 36 3.73 -7.75 20.50
CA VAL A 36 3.67 -7.93 19.05
C VAL A 36 3.81 -6.55 18.43
N ARG A 37 4.96 -6.29 17.80
CA ARG A 37 5.20 -5.01 17.13
C ARG A 37 4.20 -4.88 15.97
N PRO A 38 3.47 -3.75 15.87
CA PRO A 38 2.51 -3.57 14.79
C PRO A 38 3.22 -3.62 13.43
N VAL A 39 2.58 -4.26 12.46
CA VAL A 39 3.03 -4.29 11.07
C VAL A 39 2.29 -3.19 10.31
N CYS A 40 3.00 -2.28 9.68
CA CYS A 40 2.39 -1.27 8.82
C CYS A 40 2.88 -1.45 7.39
N LEU A 41 1.91 -1.38 6.46
CA LEU A 41 2.14 -1.65 5.06
C LEU A 41 1.68 -0.46 4.22
N GLU A 42 2.45 -0.15 3.19
CA GLU A 42 2.05 0.72 2.11
C GLU A 42 1.96 -0.11 0.84
N TRP A 43 0.82 -0.03 0.17
CA TRP A 43 0.58 -0.70 -1.10
C TRP A 43 0.43 0.31 -2.22
N GLY A 44 1.30 0.16 -3.20
CA GLY A 44 1.29 0.88 -4.47
C GLY A 44 1.51 2.37 -4.34
N VAL A 45 1.65 3.01 -5.50
CA VAL A 45 1.63 4.47 -5.67
C VAL A 45 1.01 4.72 -7.05
N PHE A 46 -0.29 5.00 -7.08
CA PHE A 46 -1.08 5.07 -8.31
C PHE A 46 -1.41 6.51 -8.67
N ILE A 47 -1.46 6.83 -9.96
CA ILE A 47 -1.96 8.12 -10.43
C ILE A 47 -3.49 8.13 -10.41
N GLU A 48 -4.08 9.32 -10.27
CA GLU A 48 -5.54 9.49 -10.19
C GLU A 48 -6.34 8.69 -11.25
N PRO A 49 -5.96 8.69 -12.54
CA PRO A 49 -6.73 8.00 -13.58
C PRO A 49 -6.83 6.48 -13.37
N ASP A 50 -5.88 5.88 -12.67
CA ASP A 50 -5.83 4.44 -12.42
C ASP A 50 -6.56 4.04 -11.11
N LEU A 51 -7.03 5.01 -10.32
CA LEU A 51 -7.61 4.74 -9.01
C LEU A 51 -8.97 4.06 -9.06
N GLY A 52 -9.71 4.15 -10.17
CA GLY A 52 -11.00 3.48 -10.32
C GLY A 52 -10.91 1.96 -10.18
N PRO A 53 -10.15 1.28 -11.07
CA PRO A 53 -9.86 -0.15 -10.95
C PRO A 53 -9.25 -0.55 -9.61
N VAL A 54 -8.29 0.25 -9.10
CA VAL A 54 -7.63 -0.02 -7.81
C VAL A 54 -8.63 -0.02 -6.64
N ARG A 55 -9.52 0.99 -6.57
CA ARG A 55 -10.57 1.05 -5.54
C ARG A 55 -11.57 -0.09 -5.69
N ALA A 56 -11.90 -0.50 -6.91
CA ALA A 56 -12.74 -1.66 -7.14
C ALA A 56 -12.10 -2.94 -6.58
N ALA A 57 -10.81 -3.17 -6.84
CA ALA A 57 -10.08 -4.33 -6.32
C ALA A 57 -9.99 -4.34 -4.78
N ILE A 58 -9.67 -3.19 -4.17
CA ILE A 58 -9.71 -3.01 -2.70
C ILE A 58 -11.07 -3.41 -2.11
N SER A 59 -12.15 -3.08 -2.82
CA SER A 59 -13.52 -3.44 -2.41
C SER A 59 -13.76 -4.93 -2.47
N GLN A 60 -13.35 -5.57 -3.57
CA GLN A 60 -13.50 -7.01 -3.78
C GLN A 60 -12.74 -7.83 -2.74
N GLN A 61 -11.58 -7.33 -2.30
CA GLN A 61 -10.81 -7.95 -1.22
C GLN A 61 -11.30 -7.57 0.19
N SER A 62 -12.41 -6.82 0.31
CA SER A 62 -12.95 -6.36 1.61
C SER A 62 -11.91 -5.63 2.47
N LEU A 63 -11.12 -4.75 1.86
CA LEU A 63 -10.04 -4.00 2.51
C LEU A 63 -10.39 -2.54 2.84
N ARG A 64 -11.58 -2.06 2.46
CA ARG A 64 -11.99 -0.64 2.59
C ARG A 64 -11.79 -0.06 3.99
N GLU A 65 -12.11 -0.81 5.04
CA GLU A 65 -11.97 -0.36 6.43
C GLU A 65 -10.55 -0.57 7.00
N ALA A 66 -9.74 -1.41 6.33
CA ALA A 66 -8.42 -1.80 6.82
C ALA A 66 -7.28 -0.91 6.28
N ILE A 67 -7.54 -0.16 5.21
CA ILE A 67 -6.52 0.66 4.54
C ILE A 67 -7.04 2.06 4.26
N VAL A 68 -6.14 3.04 4.32
CA VAL A 68 -6.44 4.45 4.08
C VAL A 68 -5.70 4.94 2.84
N ALA A 69 -6.39 5.66 1.96
CA ALA A 69 -5.75 6.32 0.83
C ALA A 69 -4.96 7.54 1.32
N LYS A 70 -3.71 7.67 0.89
CA LYS A 70 -2.82 8.77 1.24
C LYS A 70 -2.20 9.36 -0.03
N THR A 71 -2.40 10.66 -0.24
CA THR A 71 -1.64 11.40 -1.25
C THR A 71 -0.16 11.42 -0.84
N VAL A 72 0.70 10.99 -1.76
CA VAL A 72 2.15 10.90 -1.54
C VAL A 72 2.82 12.20 -1.97
N ASP A 73 2.65 12.53 -3.25
CA ASP A 73 3.22 13.69 -3.93
C ASP A 73 2.45 13.95 -5.24
N GLU A 74 2.90 14.95 -5.99
CA GLU A 74 2.50 15.13 -7.38
C GLU A 74 3.69 14.87 -8.30
N ILE A 75 3.42 14.24 -9.44
CA ILE A 75 4.41 14.04 -10.48
C ILE A 75 3.98 14.71 -11.78
N THR A 76 4.97 15.10 -12.56
CA THR A 76 4.76 15.49 -13.94
C THR A 76 4.59 14.24 -14.80
N VAL A 77 3.52 14.19 -15.59
CA VAL A 77 3.27 13.14 -16.59
C VAL A 77 3.04 13.74 -17.97
N HIS A 78 3.26 12.92 -18.99
CA HIS A 78 2.99 13.24 -20.38
C HIS A 78 1.70 12.53 -20.82
N TRP A 79 0.66 13.30 -21.07
CA TRP A 79 -0.67 12.82 -21.43
C TRP A 79 -0.89 12.89 -22.93
N ILE A 80 -1.07 11.74 -23.56
CA ILE A 80 -1.49 11.67 -24.95
C ILE A 80 -3.02 11.71 -24.99
N HIS A 81 -3.57 12.69 -25.70
CA HIS A 81 -5.01 12.81 -25.84
C HIS A 81 -5.44 13.51 -27.12
N ILE A 82 -6.68 13.27 -27.52
CA ILE A 82 -7.40 14.14 -28.47
C ILE A 82 -8.15 15.18 -27.63
N PRO A 83 -7.96 16.49 -27.89
CA PRO A 83 -8.63 17.56 -27.15
C PRO A 83 -10.16 17.44 -27.15
N PRO A 84 -10.86 18.11 -26.21
CA PRO A 84 -12.32 18.11 -26.12
C PRO A 84 -13.03 18.36 -27.46
N LEU A 85 -13.90 17.42 -27.87
CA LEU A 85 -14.60 17.47 -29.16
C LEU A 85 -15.95 18.23 -29.11
N GLY A 86 -16.28 18.83 -27.98
CA GLY A 86 -17.46 19.68 -27.78
C GLY A 86 -18.79 18.94 -27.61
N SER A 87 -18.85 17.63 -27.82
CA SER A 87 -20.00 16.80 -27.43
C SER A 87 -19.63 15.31 -27.33
N ARG A 88 -20.39 14.57 -26.51
CA ARG A 88 -20.30 13.11 -26.42
C ARG A 88 -20.48 12.42 -27.78
N ALA A 89 -21.36 12.92 -28.64
CA ALA A 89 -21.58 12.36 -29.97
C ALA A 89 -20.34 12.49 -30.87
N ARG A 90 -19.64 13.63 -30.83
CA ARG A 90 -18.40 13.84 -31.58
C ARG A 90 -17.25 13.00 -31.02
N ALA A 91 -17.16 12.86 -29.69
CA ALA A 91 -16.21 11.94 -29.06
C ALA A 91 -16.44 10.49 -29.50
N LYS A 92 -17.67 9.98 -29.42
CA LYS A 92 -18.04 8.63 -29.89
C LYS A 92 -17.71 8.42 -31.38
N LYS A 93 -18.00 9.40 -32.23
CA LYS A 93 -17.63 9.34 -33.66
C LYS A 93 -16.12 9.19 -33.85
N LYS A 94 -15.33 9.99 -33.12
CA LYS A 94 -13.87 9.92 -33.18
C LYS A 94 -13.33 8.59 -32.65
N MET A 95 -13.91 8.03 -31.59
CA MET A 95 -13.57 6.70 -31.10
C MET A 95 -13.78 5.62 -32.18
N GLY A 96 -14.90 5.66 -32.90
CA GLY A 96 -15.13 4.74 -34.03
C GLY A 96 -14.20 4.97 -35.24
N GLU A 97 -13.57 6.14 -35.36
CA GLU A 97 -12.45 6.34 -36.30
C GLU A 97 -11.18 5.67 -35.78
N LEU A 98 -10.87 5.79 -34.48
CA LEU A 98 -9.72 5.12 -33.85
C LEU A 98 -9.82 3.60 -33.95
N ASP A 99 -11.01 3.02 -33.72
CA ASP A 99 -11.25 1.58 -33.86
C ASP A 99 -10.94 1.08 -35.27
N ARG A 100 -11.38 1.82 -36.30
CA ARG A 100 -11.10 1.50 -37.71
C ARG A 100 -9.62 1.60 -38.08
N LEU A 101 -8.84 2.36 -37.32
CA LEU A 101 -7.38 2.44 -37.44
C LEU A 101 -6.67 1.36 -36.60
N GLY A 102 -7.40 0.47 -35.93
CA GLY A 102 -6.83 -0.58 -35.07
C GLY A 102 -6.16 -0.02 -33.81
N VAL A 103 -6.56 1.17 -33.37
CA VAL A 103 -6.06 1.78 -32.14
C VAL A 103 -6.86 1.25 -30.96
N THR A 104 -6.18 0.77 -29.93
CA THR A 104 -6.77 0.31 -28.66
C THR A 104 -6.25 1.15 -27.50
N GLY A 105 -6.80 0.97 -26.29
CA GLY A 105 -6.27 1.63 -25.10
C GLY A 105 -6.57 3.12 -25.01
N TYR A 106 -7.75 3.52 -25.48
CA TYR A 106 -8.23 4.89 -25.36
C TYR A 106 -9.56 4.95 -24.59
N THR A 107 -9.80 6.07 -23.91
CA THR A 107 -10.97 6.26 -23.03
C THR A 107 -11.59 7.62 -23.26
N HIS A 108 -12.92 7.69 -23.39
CA HIS A 108 -13.66 8.95 -23.42
C HIS A 108 -13.73 9.53 -22.00
N ILE A 109 -13.29 10.77 -21.84
CA ILE A 109 -13.46 11.53 -20.60
C ILE A 109 -14.90 12.06 -20.52
N ASP A 110 -15.69 11.49 -19.61
CA ASP A 110 -17.10 11.83 -19.37
C ASP A 110 -17.29 12.22 -17.91
N ASP A 111 -16.69 13.35 -17.52
CA ASP A 111 -16.74 13.93 -16.19
C ASP A 111 -17.11 15.43 -16.24
N GLU A 112 -17.13 16.09 -15.09
CA GLU A 112 -17.42 17.52 -14.94
C GLU A 112 -16.19 18.43 -15.12
N SER A 113 -15.11 17.93 -15.74
CA SER A 113 -13.88 18.70 -15.93
C SER A 113 -13.86 19.49 -17.26
N ILE A 114 -12.88 20.40 -17.40
CA ILE A 114 -12.59 21.08 -18.67
C ILE A 114 -12.18 20.13 -19.80
N TRP A 115 -11.85 18.88 -19.46
CA TRP A 115 -11.46 17.84 -20.40
C TRP A 115 -12.63 16.97 -20.85
N THR A 116 -13.84 17.26 -20.40
CA THR A 116 -15.04 16.53 -20.82
C THR A 116 -15.12 16.46 -22.35
N HIS A 117 -15.40 15.25 -22.87
CA HIS A 117 -15.38 14.92 -24.29
C HIS A 117 -14.00 14.90 -24.98
N ALA A 118 -12.90 14.94 -24.22
CA ALA A 118 -11.59 14.52 -24.71
C ALA A 118 -11.52 12.99 -24.84
N ILE A 119 -10.54 12.50 -25.58
CA ILE A 119 -10.20 11.07 -25.64
C ILE A 119 -8.78 10.90 -25.10
N SER A 120 -8.65 10.32 -23.91
CA SER A 120 -7.36 9.96 -23.34
C SER A 120 -6.81 8.74 -24.05
N MET A 121 -5.51 8.73 -24.33
CA MET A 121 -4.79 7.65 -25.01
C MET A 121 -3.55 7.20 -24.22
N GLY A 122 -3.51 7.53 -22.92
CA GLY A 122 -2.46 7.11 -21.98
C GLY A 122 -1.71 8.26 -21.33
N TYR A 123 -1.20 7.97 -20.12
CA TYR A 123 -0.28 8.82 -19.38
C TYR A 123 1.08 8.11 -19.31
N PHE A 124 2.16 8.87 -19.50
CA PHE A 124 3.52 8.35 -19.57
C PHE A 124 4.41 9.12 -18.59
N HIS A 125 5.38 8.43 -18.00
CA HIS A 125 6.24 9.02 -16.98
C HIS A 125 7.35 9.88 -17.60
N THR A 126 7.78 9.53 -18.82
CA THR A 126 8.84 10.24 -19.52
C THR A 126 8.36 10.80 -20.86
N ALA A 127 9.05 11.85 -21.33
CA ALA A 127 8.77 12.44 -22.63
C ALA A 127 9.06 11.47 -23.78
N GLU A 128 10.09 10.62 -23.62
CA GLU A 128 10.52 9.61 -24.60
C GLU A 128 9.42 8.55 -24.79
N GLU A 129 8.91 7.96 -23.69
CA GLU A 129 7.80 7.01 -23.73
C GLU A 129 6.57 7.58 -24.45
N ALA A 130 6.23 8.83 -24.16
CA ALA A 130 5.11 9.51 -24.82
C ALA A 130 5.37 9.77 -26.32
N GLN A 131 6.60 10.09 -26.69
CA GLN A 131 6.98 10.31 -28.08
C GLN A 131 6.92 9.01 -28.89
N ASP A 132 7.42 7.91 -28.34
CA ASP A 132 7.37 6.58 -28.97
C ASP A 132 5.93 6.10 -29.14
N ALA A 133 5.10 6.23 -28.11
CA ALA A 133 3.67 5.91 -28.19
C ALA A 133 2.95 6.80 -29.22
N MET A 134 3.24 8.10 -29.24
CA MET A 134 2.71 9.03 -30.25
C MET A 134 3.15 8.64 -31.66
N ALA A 135 4.39 8.20 -31.86
CA ALA A 135 4.87 7.72 -33.15
C ALA A 135 4.11 6.47 -33.60
N ALA A 136 3.84 5.52 -32.71
CA ALA A 136 3.01 4.35 -32.99
C ALA A 136 1.57 4.74 -33.39
N TYR A 137 0.95 5.68 -32.67
CA TYR A 137 -0.36 6.22 -33.07
C TYR A 137 -0.33 6.89 -34.44
N ARG A 138 0.74 7.64 -34.74
CA ARG A 138 0.91 8.28 -36.05
C ARG A 138 1.13 7.28 -37.17
N GLN A 139 1.84 6.19 -36.96
CA GLN A 139 1.99 5.11 -37.94
C GLN A 139 0.64 4.48 -38.29
N ARG A 140 -0.27 4.38 -37.32
CA ARG A 140 -1.67 3.93 -37.53
C ARG A 140 -2.59 4.99 -38.14
N GLY A 141 -2.08 6.18 -38.47
CA GLY A 141 -2.86 7.24 -39.11
C GLY A 141 -3.54 8.23 -38.16
N VAL A 142 -3.31 8.14 -36.84
CA VAL A 142 -3.85 9.14 -35.90
C VAL A 142 -3.11 10.46 -36.08
N ARG A 143 -3.86 11.55 -36.31
CA ARG A 143 -3.31 12.90 -36.49
C ARG A 143 -3.88 13.94 -35.52
N SER A 144 -4.97 13.60 -34.82
CA SER A 144 -5.67 14.52 -33.91
C SER A 144 -5.19 14.46 -32.46
N ALA A 145 -4.27 13.56 -32.14
CA ALA A 145 -3.72 13.42 -30.79
C ALA A 145 -2.55 14.39 -30.57
N ILE A 146 -2.45 14.90 -29.35
CA ILE A 146 -1.36 15.77 -28.88
C ILE A 146 -0.76 15.20 -27.59
N ILE A 147 0.45 15.63 -27.25
CA ILE A 147 1.08 15.38 -25.96
C ILE A 147 0.95 16.66 -25.13
N ALA A 148 0.41 16.56 -23.92
CA ALA A 148 0.38 17.64 -22.94
C ALA A 148 1.04 17.20 -21.64
N THR A 149 1.74 18.12 -20.99
CA THR A 149 2.34 17.87 -19.68
C THR A 149 1.36 18.24 -18.57
N ARG A 150 1.22 17.40 -17.54
CA ARG A 150 0.31 17.63 -16.41
C ARG A 150 0.98 17.26 -15.09
N SER A 151 0.70 18.04 -14.04
CA SER A 151 0.92 17.60 -12.66
C SER A 151 -0.24 16.72 -12.23
N ILE A 152 0.03 15.51 -11.74
CA ILE A 152 -0.99 14.58 -11.24
C ILE A 152 -0.56 14.05 -9.87
N ALA A 153 -1.50 14.07 -8.94
CA ALA A 153 -1.33 13.50 -7.61
C ALA A 153 -1.20 11.97 -7.66
N ARG A 154 -0.27 11.44 -6.87
CA ARG A 154 -0.13 10.01 -6.64
C ARG A 154 -0.68 9.63 -5.28
N THR A 155 -1.37 8.50 -5.24
CA THR A 155 -2.02 7.96 -4.04
C THR A 155 -1.49 6.57 -3.73
N ALA A 156 -1.05 6.39 -2.49
CA ALA A 156 -0.74 5.09 -1.91
C ALA A 156 -1.86 4.65 -0.98
N PHE A 157 -1.95 3.34 -0.70
CA PHE A 157 -2.91 2.80 0.27
C PHE A 157 -2.17 2.21 1.46
N VAL A 158 -2.51 2.68 2.66
CA VAL A 158 -1.75 2.38 3.88
C VAL A 158 -2.59 1.60 4.87
N ALA A 159 -2.09 0.45 5.30
CA ALA A 159 -2.61 -0.31 6.43
C ALA A 159 -1.78 0.00 7.69
N GLN A 160 -2.42 0.58 8.70
CA GLN A 160 -1.83 0.71 10.04
C GLN A 160 -2.15 -0.56 10.84
N ALA A 161 -1.16 -1.12 11.56
CA ALA A 161 -1.33 -2.33 12.37
C ALA A 161 -2.07 -3.48 11.64
N ALA A 162 -1.59 -3.81 10.44
CA ALA A 162 -2.17 -4.82 9.55
C ALA A 162 -2.23 -6.20 10.23
N SER A 163 -3.43 -6.79 10.24
CA SER A 163 -3.64 -8.19 10.63
C SER A 163 -3.06 -9.16 9.60
N GLU A 164 -2.87 -10.42 9.97
CA GLU A 164 -2.43 -11.45 9.01
C GLU A 164 -3.36 -11.57 7.79
N GLU A 165 -4.68 -11.41 8.00
CA GLU A 165 -5.66 -11.43 6.91
C GLU A 165 -5.51 -10.22 6.01
N THR A 166 -5.29 -9.03 6.59
CA THR A 166 -4.99 -7.81 5.82
C THR A 166 -3.73 -7.98 4.98
N ILE A 167 -2.67 -8.56 5.56
CA ILE A 167 -1.41 -8.83 4.86
C ILE A 167 -1.66 -9.78 3.67
N ARG A 168 -2.35 -10.91 3.88
CA ARG A 168 -2.65 -11.87 2.80
C ARG A 168 -3.43 -11.24 1.65
N ARG A 169 -4.43 -10.41 1.96
CA ARG A 169 -5.26 -9.71 0.95
C ARG A 169 -4.45 -8.66 0.17
N LEU A 170 -3.59 -7.90 0.85
CA LEU A 170 -2.70 -6.94 0.20
C LEU A 170 -1.68 -7.64 -0.70
N THR A 171 -1.13 -8.79 -0.30
CA THR A 171 -0.25 -9.59 -1.16
C THR A 171 -0.98 -10.11 -2.40
N ARG A 172 -2.26 -10.46 -2.29
CA ARG A 172 -3.07 -10.82 -3.47
C ARG A 172 -3.25 -9.62 -4.40
N LEU A 173 -3.54 -8.44 -3.87
CA LEU A 173 -3.63 -7.23 -4.68
C LEU A 173 -2.32 -6.90 -5.40
N GLU A 174 -1.16 -7.08 -4.76
CA GLU A 174 0.14 -6.90 -5.42
C GLU A 174 0.31 -7.84 -6.62
N GLN A 175 -0.19 -9.08 -6.54
CA GLN A 175 -0.14 -10.04 -7.66
C GLN A 175 -1.12 -9.66 -8.80
N GLU A 176 -2.28 -9.10 -8.47
CA GLU A 176 -3.27 -8.62 -9.44
C GLU A 176 -2.80 -7.34 -10.16
N PHE A 177 -1.90 -6.57 -9.55
CA PHE A 177 -1.35 -5.31 -10.05
C PHE A 177 0.18 -5.38 -10.08
N PRO A 178 0.80 -6.06 -11.07
CA PRO A 178 2.24 -6.38 -11.05
C PRO A 178 3.17 -5.15 -11.10
N ASP A 179 2.68 -4.00 -11.56
CA ASP A 179 3.43 -2.73 -11.53
C ASP A 179 3.33 -2.00 -10.18
N SER A 180 2.52 -2.52 -9.24
CA SER A 180 2.44 -2.05 -7.86
C SER A 180 3.44 -2.78 -6.97
N LYS A 181 3.75 -2.18 -5.81
CA LYS A 181 4.63 -2.79 -4.79
C LYS A 181 3.98 -2.72 -3.43
N LEU A 182 4.11 -3.78 -2.65
CA LEU A 182 3.74 -3.83 -1.24
C LEU A 182 5.00 -3.74 -0.38
N GLN A 183 5.09 -2.73 0.46
CA GLN A 183 6.27 -2.50 1.30
C GLN A 183 5.91 -2.26 2.76
N ARG A 184 6.81 -2.69 3.64
CA ARG A 184 6.75 -2.36 5.07
C ARG A 184 7.17 -0.91 5.28
N ILE A 185 6.37 -0.18 6.03
CA ILE A 185 6.66 1.20 6.44
C ILE A 185 6.69 1.30 7.97
N ALA A 186 7.26 2.38 8.49
CA ALA A 186 7.14 2.69 9.91
C ALA A 186 5.67 2.91 10.28
N CYS A 187 5.22 2.27 11.36
CA CYS A 187 3.90 2.54 11.90
C CYS A 187 3.82 3.96 12.43
N ARG A 188 2.72 4.65 12.14
CA ARG A 188 2.48 5.96 12.72
C ARG A 188 2.15 5.77 14.19
N THR A 189 2.87 6.45 15.06
CA THR A 189 2.49 6.56 16.47
C THR A 189 1.19 7.36 16.55
N PRO A 190 0.15 6.88 17.26
CA PRO A 190 -1.07 7.65 17.48
C PRO A 190 -0.81 9.00 18.15
#